data_AF-A0A7W6RZF0-F1
#
_entry.id   AF-A0A7W6RZF0-F1
#
_cell.length_a   1.000
_cell.length_b   1.000
_cell.length_c   1.000
_cell.angle_alpha   90.00
_cell.angle_beta   90.00
_cell.angle_gamma   90.00
#
_symmetry.space_group_name_H-M   'P 1'
#
loop_
_entity.id
_entity.type
_entity.pdbx_description
1 polymer ?
#
loop_
_entity_poly.entity_id
_entity_poly.type
_entity_poly.pdbx_seq_one_letter_code
_entity_poly.pdbx_strand_id
1 'polypeptide(L)'
;MTAVRLGAGLLWLAVLALAAAELLLLAWFGYRLASYPENHLGFSPYLGLGLALPGLGAGLLGLFGARLGAPRLRRVGAGLVILSLGLVAVLAAFDRFNILIDYETWLQRGMPPRPF
;
A
#
# COMPACT_ATOMS: atom_id res chain seq x y z
N MET A 1 -3.69 -31.28 -12.48
CA MET A 1 -4.77 -30.29 -12.17
C MET A 1 -4.71 -29.74 -10.74
N THR A 2 -4.11 -30.44 -9.77
CA THR A 2 -3.98 -30.02 -8.36
C THR A 2 -3.03 -28.83 -8.16
N ALA A 3 -1.86 -28.80 -8.83
CA ALA A 3 -0.87 -27.72 -8.68
C ALA A 3 -1.41 -26.33 -9.10
N VAL A 4 -2.18 -26.24 -10.19
CA VAL A 4 -2.78 -24.98 -10.66
C VAL A 4 -3.80 -24.43 -9.66
N ARG A 5 -4.60 -25.32 -9.04
CA ARG A 5 -5.57 -24.94 -8.01
C ARG A 5 -4.89 -24.47 -6.72
N LEU A 6 -3.79 -25.11 -6.32
CA LEU A 6 -2.98 -24.70 -5.17
C LEU A 6 -2.34 -23.32 -5.41
N GLY A 7 -1.78 -23.09 -6.60
CA GLY A 7 -1.22 -21.79 -6.98
C GLY A 7 -2.26 -20.66 -6.98
N ALA A 8 -3.46 -20.92 -7.51
CA ALA A 8 -4.56 -19.96 -7.47
C ALA A 8 -5.04 -19.66 -6.05
N GLY A 9 -5.06 -20.67 -5.17
CA GLY A 9 -5.42 -20.50 -3.75
C GLY A 9 -4.41 -19.65 -2.98
N LEU A 10 -3.10 -19.89 -3.18
CA LEU A 10 -2.05 -19.09 -2.56
C LEU A 10 -2.08 -17.63 -3.04
N LEU A 11 -2.27 -17.42 -4.35
CA LEU A 11 -2.40 -16.08 -4.91
C LEU A 11 -3.64 -15.36 -4.36
N TRP A 12 -4.75 -16.07 -4.14
CA TRP A 12 -5.94 -15.50 -3.51
C TRP A 12 -5.65 -15.00 -2.09
N LEU A 13 -4.99 -15.81 -1.27
CA LEU A 13 -4.61 -15.44 0.10
C LEU A 13 -3.63 -14.26 0.10
N ALA A 14 -2.64 -14.26 -0.79
CA ALA A 14 -1.69 -13.17 -0.93
C ALA A 14 -2.38 -11.85 -1.28
N VAL A 15 -3.29 -11.87 -2.26
CA VAL A 15 -4.08 -10.68 -2.66
C VAL A 15 -4.90 -10.15 -1.49
N LEU A 16 -5.58 -11.01 -0.73
CA LEU A 16 -6.38 -10.58 0.42
C LEU A 16 -5.51 -10.03 1.55
N ALA A 17 -4.39 -10.68 1.87
CA ALA A 17 -3.47 -10.24 2.92
C ALA A 17 -2.85 -8.88 2.59
N LEU A 18 -2.40 -8.69 1.35
CA LEU A 18 -1.84 -7.42 0.87
C LEU A 18 -2.91 -6.31 0.87
N ALA A 19 -4.12 -6.60 0.38
CA ALA A 19 -5.22 -5.63 0.42
C ALA A 19 -5.56 -5.21 1.86
N ALA A 20 -5.63 -6.16 2.79
CA ALA A 20 -5.88 -5.86 4.21
C ALA A 20 -4.75 -5.01 4.82
N ALA A 21 -3.48 -5.36 4.55
CA ALA A 21 -2.33 -4.62 5.05
C ALA A 21 -2.29 -3.17 4.52
N GLU A 22 -2.56 -2.97 3.23
CA GLU A 22 -2.60 -1.64 2.62
C GLU A 22 -3.76 -0.79 3.17
N LEU A 23 -4.96 -1.39 3.33
CA LEU A 23 -6.11 -0.72 3.94
C LEU A 23 -5.85 -0.33 5.39
N LEU A 24 -5.22 -1.21 6.17
CA LEU A 24 -4.83 -0.92 7.56
C LEU A 24 -3.81 0.21 7.63
N LEU A 25 -2.84 0.25 6.71
CA LEU A 25 -1.87 1.34 6.65
C LEU A 25 -2.53 2.68 6.29
N LEU A 26 -3.43 2.70 5.29
CA LEU A 26 -4.19 3.90 4.94
C LEU A 26 -5.11 4.36 6.09
N ALA A 27 -5.77 3.43 6.78
CA ALA A 27 -6.58 3.73 7.95
C ALA A 27 -5.74 4.29 9.08
N TRP A 28 -4.53 3.74 9.31
CA TRP A 28 -3.59 4.26 10.30
C TRP A 28 -3.12 5.68 9.97
N PHE A 29 -2.79 5.96 8.71
CA PHE A 29 -2.47 7.31 8.25
C PHE A 29 -3.63 8.28 8.50
N GLY A 30 -4.86 7.89 8.13
CA GLY A 30 -6.06 8.70 8.37
C GLY A 30 -6.32 8.98 9.85
N TYR A 31 -6.21 7.95 10.69
CA TYR A 31 -6.35 8.08 12.15
C TYR A 31 -5.30 9.01 12.74
N ARG A 32 -4.04 8.87 12.34
CA ARG A 32 -2.94 9.70 12.85
C ARG A 32 -3.10 11.16 12.43
N LEU A 33 -3.48 11.43 11.18
CA LEU A 33 -3.76 12.79 10.71
C LEU A 33 -4.94 13.42 11.44
N ALA A 34 -5.99 12.66 11.74
CA ALA A 34 -7.15 13.18 12.46
C ALA A 34 -6.86 13.44 13.95
N SER A 35 -6.04 12.58 14.57
CA SER A 35 -5.77 12.65 16.02
C SER A 35 -4.62 13.57 16.37
N TYR A 36 -3.64 13.72 15.48
CA TYR A 36 -2.40 14.48 15.69
C TYR A 36 -1.98 15.22 14.41
N PRO A 37 -2.79 16.18 13.92
CA PRO A 37 -2.56 16.85 12.63
C PRO A 37 -1.22 17.59 12.54
N GLU A 38 -0.75 18.12 13.68
CA GLU A 38 0.51 18.86 13.80
C GLU A 38 1.75 17.94 13.72
N ASN A 39 1.61 16.64 14.00
CA ASN A 39 2.75 15.75 14.22
C ASN A 39 3.20 15.03 12.95
N HIS A 40 4.50 15.14 12.63
CA HIS A 40 5.18 14.24 11.70
C HIS A 40 4.86 12.78 12.00
N LEU A 41 4.61 11.98 10.95
CA LEU A 41 4.21 10.59 11.14
C LEU A 41 5.40 9.69 11.49
N GLY A 42 6.64 10.16 11.27
CA GLY A 42 7.84 9.39 11.57
C GLY A 42 7.91 8.08 10.79
N PHE A 43 7.41 8.07 9.55
CA PHE A 43 7.18 6.86 8.78
C PHE A 43 7.95 6.92 7.45
N SER A 44 8.88 6.00 7.26
CA SER A 44 9.63 5.96 6.00
C SER A 44 8.73 5.63 4.81
N PRO A 45 8.66 6.49 3.77
CA PRO A 45 7.86 6.19 2.57
C PRO A 45 8.31 4.89 1.87
N TYR A 46 9.59 4.51 2.03
CA TYR A 46 10.13 3.26 1.50
C TYR A 46 9.51 2.01 2.12
N LEU A 47 9.10 2.06 3.40
CA LEU A 47 8.37 0.95 4.03
C LEU A 47 6.98 0.79 3.42
N GLY A 48 6.30 1.91 3.14
CA GLY A 48 5.03 1.92 2.43
C GLY A 48 5.16 1.37 1.00
N LEU A 49 6.22 1.74 0.28
CA LEU A 49 6.54 1.18 -1.05
C LEU A 49 6.86 -0.32 -0.97
N GLY A 50 7.54 -0.76 0.07
CA GLY A 50 7.82 -2.17 0.33
C GLY A 50 6.56 -3.02 0.48
N LEU A 51 5.42 -2.41 0.83
CA LEU A 51 4.11 -3.06 0.85
C LEU A 51 3.35 -2.89 -0.48
N ALA A 52 3.34 -1.67 -1.02
CA ALA A 52 2.58 -1.33 -2.23
C ALA A 52 3.09 -2.03 -3.49
N LEU A 53 4.40 -2.24 -3.63
CA LEU A 53 4.98 -2.89 -4.80
C LEU A 53 4.63 -4.39 -4.90
N PRO A 54 4.76 -5.19 -3.81
CA PRO A 54 4.20 -6.55 -3.78
C PRO A 54 2.70 -6.58 -4.03
N GLY A 55 1.94 -5.63 -3.46
CA GLY A 55 0.50 -5.45 -3.72
C GLY A 55 0.19 -5.30 -5.20
N LEU A 56 0.90 -4.38 -5.87
CA LEU A 56 0.78 -4.13 -7.30
C LEU A 56 1.11 -5.39 -8.11
N GLY A 57 2.20 -6.08 -7.79
CA GLY A 57 2.60 -7.33 -8.45
C GLY A 57 1.55 -8.43 -8.30
N ALA A 58 1.08 -8.68 -7.09
CA ALA A 58 0.04 -9.68 -6.82
C ALA A 58 -1.30 -9.32 -7.49
N GLY A 59 -1.67 -8.03 -7.48
CA GLY A 59 -2.87 -7.52 -8.15
C GLY A 59 -2.83 -7.72 -9.67
N LEU A 60 -1.69 -7.39 -10.30
CA LEU A 60 -1.45 -7.61 -11.73
C LEU A 60 -1.50 -9.10 -12.10
N LEU A 61 -0.89 -9.97 -11.30
CA LEU A 61 -1.04 -11.43 -11.46
C LEU A 61 -2.50 -11.87 -11.31
N GLY A 62 -3.23 -11.25 -10.39
CA GLY A 62 -4.65 -11.47 -10.16
C GLY A 62 -5.53 -11.16 -11.38
N LEU A 63 -5.17 -10.16 -12.20
CA LEU A 63 -5.87 -9.83 -13.44
C LEU A 63 -5.89 -11.00 -14.44
N PHE A 64 -4.86 -11.85 -14.43
CA PHE A 64 -4.77 -13.05 -15.25
C PHE A 64 -5.49 -14.26 -14.65
N GLY A 65 -6.15 -14.12 -13.49
CA GLY A 65 -6.82 -15.19 -12.76
C GLY A 65 -7.89 -15.96 -13.54
N ALA A 66 -8.51 -15.34 -14.56
CA ALA A 66 -9.44 -16.04 -15.45
C ALA A 66 -8.77 -17.18 -16.22
N ARG A 67 -7.49 -17.02 -16.62
CA ARG A 67 -6.69 -18.07 -17.27
C ARG A 67 -6.25 -19.18 -16.30
N LEU A 68 -6.30 -18.89 -15.00
CA LEU A 68 -5.94 -19.82 -13.91
C LEU A 68 -7.16 -20.54 -13.32
N GLY A 69 -8.35 -20.37 -13.90
CA GLY A 69 -9.60 -20.98 -13.40
C GLY A 69 -10.18 -20.29 -12.17
N ALA A 70 -9.75 -19.06 -11.86
CA ALA A 70 -10.20 -18.27 -10.72
C ALA A 70 -10.74 -16.89 -11.17
N PRO A 71 -11.92 -16.82 -11.80
CA PRO A 71 -12.43 -15.58 -12.41
C PRO A 71 -12.71 -14.46 -11.41
N ARG A 72 -13.00 -14.79 -10.14
CA ARG A 72 -13.15 -13.80 -9.06
C ARG A 72 -11.85 -13.04 -8.78
N LEU A 73 -10.70 -13.66 -9.08
CA LEU A 73 -9.37 -13.13 -8.75
C LEU A 73 -9.07 -11.90 -9.61
N ARG A 74 -9.66 -11.84 -10.81
CA ARG A 74 -9.57 -10.68 -11.69
C ARG A 74 -10.16 -9.42 -11.06
N ARG A 75 -11.33 -9.52 -10.40
CA ARG A 75 -11.99 -8.36 -9.77
C ARG A 75 -11.22 -7.89 -8.55
N VAL A 76 -10.85 -8.83 -7.67
CA VAL A 76 -10.10 -8.50 -6.44
C VAL A 76 -8.69 -8.00 -6.78
N GLY A 77 -8.03 -8.61 -7.76
CA GLY A 77 -6.72 -8.17 -8.26
C GLY A 77 -6.77 -6.75 -8.85
N ALA A 78 -7.81 -6.42 -9.63
CA ALA A 78 -8.01 -5.04 -10.10
C ALA A 78 -8.20 -4.06 -8.93
N GLY A 79 -8.97 -4.44 -7.92
CA GLY A 79 -9.12 -3.64 -6.69
C GLY A 79 -7.80 -3.41 -5.98
N LEU A 80 -6.97 -4.45 -5.84
CA LEU A 80 -5.64 -4.34 -5.24
C LEU A 80 -4.71 -3.44 -6.06
N VAL A 81 -4.71 -3.54 -7.40
CA VAL A 81 -3.92 -2.61 -8.25
C VAL A 81 -4.30 -1.16 -8.00
N ILE A 82 -5.60 -0.86 -7.94
CA ILE A 82 -6.09 0.49 -7.66
C ILE A 82 -5.65 0.94 -6.26
N LEU A 83 -5.78 0.06 -5.26
CA LEU A 83 -5.38 0.33 -3.88
C LEU A 83 -3.88 0.61 -3.77
N SER A 84 -3.02 -0.22 -4.36
CA SER A 84 -1.58 -0.07 -4.31
C SER A 84 -1.12 1.21 -5.00
N LEU A 85 -1.70 1.54 -6.17
CA LEU A 85 -1.42 2.81 -6.85
C LEU A 85 -1.88 4.02 -6.03
N GLY A 86 -3.06 3.92 -5.39
CA GLY A 86 -3.57 4.93 -4.47
C GLY A 86 -2.65 5.14 -3.27
N LEU A 87 -2.15 4.06 -2.68
CA LEU A 87 -1.18 4.10 -1.58
C LEU A 87 0.12 4.78 -2.03
N VAL A 88 0.66 4.44 -3.20
CA VAL A 88 1.85 5.12 -3.76
C VAL A 88 1.61 6.61 -3.93
N ALA A 89 0.44 7.01 -4.45
CA ALA A 89 0.08 8.41 -4.61
C ALA A 89 -0.03 9.15 -3.27
N VAL A 90 -0.62 8.53 -2.24
CA VAL A 90 -0.68 9.06 -0.87
C VAL A 90 0.71 9.23 -0.29
N LEU A 91 1.58 8.23 -0.41
CA LEU A 91 2.97 8.29 0.08
C LEU A 91 3.74 9.43 -0.60
N ALA A 92 3.62 9.55 -1.91
CA ALA A 92 4.28 10.61 -2.68
C ALA A 92 3.76 12.00 -2.29
N ALA A 93 2.45 12.16 -2.12
CA ALA A 93 1.85 13.41 -1.65
C ALA A 93 2.34 13.75 -0.23
N PHE A 94 2.36 12.77 0.66
CA PHE A 94 2.77 13.00 2.04
C PHE A 94 4.26 13.29 2.18
N ASP A 95 5.15 12.62 1.44
CA ASP A 95 6.57 12.97 1.42
C ASP A 95 6.79 14.37 0.86
N ARG A 96 6.07 14.74 -0.21
CA ARG A 96 6.13 16.08 -0.80
C ARG A 96 5.73 17.18 0.19
N PHE A 97 4.79 16.91 1.08
CA PHE A 97 4.33 17.84 2.13
C PHE A 97 5.03 17.66 3.48
N ASN A 98 6.15 16.90 3.54
CA ASN A 98 6.89 16.60 4.77
C ASN A 98 6.03 15.96 5.89
N ILE A 99 4.95 15.27 5.53
CA ILE A 99 4.06 14.60 6.49
C ILE A 99 4.72 13.33 7.02
N LEU A 100 5.36 12.53 6.15
CA LEU A 100 5.93 11.23 6.49
C LEU A 100 7.33 11.30 7.14
N ILE A 101 7.98 12.45 7.10
CA ILE A 101 9.39 12.59 7.44
C ILE A 101 9.73 11.98 8.81
N ASP A 102 10.78 11.17 8.84
CA ASP A 102 11.37 10.68 10.10
C ASP A 102 12.19 11.80 10.76
N TYR A 103 12.48 11.63 12.06
CA TYR A 103 13.11 12.69 12.83
C TYR A 103 14.50 13.02 12.28
N GLU A 104 15.28 12.00 11.92
CA GLU A 104 16.62 12.14 11.37
C GLU A 104 16.61 12.87 10.02
N THR A 105 15.72 12.51 9.10
CA THR A 105 15.58 13.21 7.81
C THR A 105 15.03 14.62 8.01
N TRP A 106 14.15 14.84 9.00
CA TRP A 106 13.64 16.17 9.31
C TRP A 106 14.76 17.11 9.77
N LEU A 107 15.64 16.63 10.65
CA LEU A 107 16.85 17.36 11.03
C LEU A 107 17.76 17.63 9.83
N GLN A 108 18.01 16.62 8.99
CA GLN A 108 18.86 16.77 7.79
C GLN A 108 18.30 17.76 6.76
N ARG A 109 16.97 17.88 6.65
CA ARG A 109 16.30 18.85 5.76
C ARG A 109 16.18 20.26 6.36
N GLY A 110 16.74 20.51 7.55
CA GLY A 110 16.69 21.82 8.21
C GLY A 110 15.37 22.12 8.90
N MET A 111 14.70 21.09 9.43
CA MET A 111 13.42 21.18 10.16
C MET A 111 12.31 21.92 9.39
N PRO A 112 12.01 21.52 8.13
CA PRO A 112 10.95 22.18 7.38
C PRO A 112 9.60 22.01 8.07
N PRO A 113 8.76 23.07 8.12
CA PRO A 113 7.42 22.97 8.67
C PRO A 113 6.51 22.14 7.75
N ARG A 114 5.40 21.65 8.31
CA ARG A 114 4.28 21.19 7.50
C ARG A 114 3.55 22.39 6.88
N PRO A 115 2.92 22.22 5.71
CA PRO A 115 2.18 23.29 5.07
C PRO A 115 0.86 23.65 5.76
N PHE A 116 0.50 22.95 6.85
CA PHE A 116 -0.67 23.16 7.67
C PHE A 116 -0.33 22.84 9.13
#